data_AF-A0A6A6ND97-F1
#
_entry.id   AF-A0A6A6ND97-F1
#
_cell.length_a   1.000
_cell.length_b   1.000
_cell.length_c   1.000
_cell.angle_alpha   90.00
_cell.angle_beta   90.00
_cell.angle_gamma   90.00
#
_symmetry.space_group_name_H-M   'P 1'
#
loop_
_entity.id
_entity.type
_entity.pdbx_description
1 polymer ?
#
loop_
_entity_poly.entity_id
_entity_poly.type
_entity_poly.pdbx_seq_one_letter_code
_entity_poly.pdbx_strand_id
1 'polypeptide(L)' 'MKGTKDFPQCGFSNTVVQILNSLSVPYETINILENEVLRQGLKEYSNWPTFPQLYIDGEFFGGCDITVVKILEGFI' A
#
# COMPACT_ATOMS: atom_id res chain seq x y z
N MET A 1 -0.39 -4.38 3.03
CA MET A 1 0.50 -4.87 1.94
C MET A 1 0.74 -6.38 2.08
N LYS A 2 1.33 -7.05 1.10
CA LYS A 2 1.71 -8.48 1.20
C LYS A 2 3.17 -8.60 1.66
N GLY A 3 3.40 -9.07 2.88
CA GLY A 3 4.71 -9.03 3.56
C GLY A 3 4.89 -7.76 4.40
N THR A 4 6.14 -7.43 4.73
CA THR A 4 6.52 -6.21 5.50
C THR A 4 7.35 -5.26 4.65
N LYS A 5 7.57 -4.01 5.10
CA LYS A 5 8.44 -3.05 4.38
C LYS A 5 9.88 -3.55 4.19
N ASP A 6 10.38 -4.36 5.13
CA ASP A 6 11.73 -4.94 5.03
C ASP A 6 11.76 -6.21 4.16
N PHE A 7 10.66 -6.97 4.14
CA PHE A 7 10.52 -8.22 3.41
C PHE A 7 9.18 -8.28 2.64
N PRO A 8 9.04 -7.53 1.54
CA PRO A 8 7.83 -7.56 0.73
C PRO A 8 7.71 -8.89 -0.04
N GLN A 9 6.52 -9.48 -0.04
CA GLN A 9 6.25 -10.80 -0.64
C GLN A 9 5.46 -10.72 -1.95
N CYS A 10 5.35 -9.52 -2.53
CA CYS A 10 4.65 -9.29 -3.80
C CYS A 10 5.27 -8.10 -4.53
N GLY A 11 5.50 -8.22 -5.84
CA GLY A 11 6.10 -7.17 -6.67
C GLY A 11 5.40 -5.81 -6.52
N PHE A 12 4.07 -5.77 -6.58
CA PHE A 12 3.30 -4.54 -6.37
C PHE A 12 3.49 -3.92 -4.98
N SER A 13 3.62 -4.76 -3.94
CA SER A 13 3.91 -4.28 -2.58
C SER A 13 5.33 -3.73 -2.47
N ASN A 14 6.30 -4.38 -3.09
CA ASN A 14 7.68 -3.91 -3.17
C ASN A 14 7.77 -2.55 -3.89
N THR A 15 7.06 -2.38 -5.00
CA THR A 15 7.03 -1.10 -5.74
C THR A 15 6.56 0.05 -4.87
N VAL A 16 5.43 -0.11 -4.13
CA VAL A 16 4.92 0.94 -3.24
C VAL A 16 5.92 1.25 -2.10
N VAL A 17 6.56 0.23 -1.53
CA VAL A 17 7.60 0.42 -0.50
C VAL A 17 8.79 1.22 -1.03
N GLN A 18 9.31 0.86 -2.22
CA GLN A 18 10.43 1.56 -2.84
C GLN A 18 10.11 3.02 -3.12
N ILE A 19 8.90 3.28 -3.59
CA ILE A 19 8.34 4.61 -3.78
C ILE A 19 8.39 5.42 -2.49
N LEU A 20 7.80 4.92 -1.40
CA LEU A 20 7.71 5.68 -0.15
C LEU A 20 9.10 5.89 0.48
N ASN A 21 9.98 4.89 0.36
CA ASN A 21 11.38 5.02 0.76
C ASN A 21 12.12 6.09 -0.07
N SER A 22 11.86 6.19 -1.37
CA SER A 22 12.49 7.20 -2.24
C SER A 22 12.07 8.63 -1.87
N LEU A 23 10.83 8.80 -1.39
CA LEU A 23 10.31 10.06 -0.87
C LEU A 23 10.83 10.38 0.54
N SER A 24 11.51 9.44 1.19
CA SER A 24 12.03 9.57 2.57
C SER A 24 10.94 9.97 3.59
N VAL A 25 9.70 9.54 3.35
CA VAL A 25 8.57 9.81 4.24
C VAL A 25 8.44 8.73 5.31
N PRO A 26 8.02 9.08 6.54
CA PRO A 26 7.67 8.08 7.54
C PRO A 26 6.35 7.39 7.15
N TYR A 27 6.31 6.06 7.24
CA TYR A 27 5.10 5.28 7.04
C TYR A 27 5.15 3.96 7.81
N GLU A 28 3.96 3.43 8.07
CA GLU A 28 3.77 2.13 8.69
C GLU A 28 3.17 1.13 7.71
N THR A 29 3.41 -0.16 7.98
CA THR A 29 2.92 -1.24 7.13
C THR A 29 2.18 -2.28 7.93
N ILE A 30 1.07 -2.76 7.37
CA ILE A 30 0.32 -3.89 7.91
C ILE A 30 0.40 -5.06 6.92
N ASN A 31 0.86 -6.22 7.40
CA ASN A 31 0.95 -7.44 6.60
C ASN A 31 -0.40 -8.16 6.58
N ILE A 32 -1.10 -8.11 5.45
CA ILE A 32 -2.43 -8.74 5.34
C ILE A 32 -2.38 -10.27 5.20
N LEU A 33 -1.19 -10.86 5.01
CA LEU A 33 -1.04 -12.31 4.89
C LEU A 33 -1.14 -13.00 6.26
N GLU A 34 -0.91 -12.27 7.35
CA GLU A 34 -0.97 -12.80 8.71
C GLU A 34 -2.39 -12.74 9.31
N ASN A 35 -3.31 -12.00 8.68
CA ASN A 35 -4.66 -11.81 9.21
C ASN A 35 -5.70 -11.75 8.07
N GLU A 36 -6.38 -12.88 7.85
CA GLU A 36 -7.43 -12.99 6.82
C GLU A 36 -8.67 -12.13 7.11
N VAL A 37 -9.03 -11.93 8.38
CA VAL A 37 -10.16 -11.07 8.76
C VAL A 37 -9.86 -9.62 8.37
N LEU A 38 -8.67 -9.14 8.68
CA LEU A 38 -8.21 -7.81 8.27
C LEU A 38 -8.15 -7.69 6.74
N ARG A 39 -7.62 -8.71 6.07
CA ARG A 39 -7.51 -8.75 4.61
C ARG A 39 -8.87 -8.59 3.94
N GLN A 40 -9.89 -9.29 4.44
CA GLN A 40 -11.23 -9.20 3.88
C GLN A 40 -11.90 -7.87 4.25
N GLY A 41 -11.81 -7.46 5.52
CA GLY A 41 -12.38 -6.19 6.00
C GLY A 41 -11.82 -4.96 5.28
N LEU A 42 -10.52 -4.94 4.96
CA LEU A 42 -9.91 -3.82 4.22
C LEU A 42 -10.44 -3.68 2.79
N LYS A 43 -10.80 -4.79 2.11
CA LYS A 43 -11.39 -4.71 0.76
C LYS A 43 -12.77 -4.06 0.80
N GLU A 44 -13.56 -4.40 1.81
CA GLU A 44 -14.91 -3.85 2.01
C GLU A 44 -14.83 -2.39 2.44
N TYR A 45 -13.94 -2.07 3.40
CA TYR A 45 -13.76 -0.71 3.91
C TYR A 45 -13.33 0.28 2.82
N SER A 46 -12.34 -0.07 2.00
CA SER A 46 -11.85 0.78 0.91
C SER A 46 -12.70 0.70 -0.37
N ASN A 47 -13.67 -0.21 -0.42
CA ASN A 47 -14.35 -0.61 -1.65
C ASN A 47 -13.33 -0.93 -2.78
N TRP A 48 -12.23 -1.61 -2.44
CA TRP A 48 -11.13 -1.90 -3.36
C TRP A 48 -10.66 -3.36 -3.29
N PRO A 49 -10.61 -4.09 -4.42
CA PRO A 49 -10.46 -5.55 -4.38
C PRO A 49 -9.01 -6.06 -4.20
N THR A 50 -8.00 -5.22 -4.41
CA THR A 50 -6.59 -5.65 -4.50
C THR A 50 -5.67 -5.03 -3.45
N PHE A 51 -4.45 -5.58 -3.35
CA PHE A 51 -3.38 -5.10 -2.47
C PHE A 51 -2.08 -4.95 -3.28
N PRO A 52 -1.17 -4.02 -2.90
CA PRO A 52 -1.21 -3.17 -1.70
C PRO A 52 -2.28 -2.08 -1.77
N GLN A 53 -2.68 -1.57 -0.60
CA GLN A 53 -3.53 -0.38 -0.45
C GLN A 53 -2.71 0.66 0.30
N LEU A 54 -2.65 1.87 -0.23
CA LEU A 54 -2.02 3.04 0.41
C LEU A 54 -3.11 3.91 1.03
N TYR A 55 -2.85 4.41 2.23
CA TYR A 55 -3.70 5.35 2.94
C TYR A 55 -2.87 6.56 3.33
N ILE A 56 -3.42 7.76 3.16
CA ILE A 56 -2.81 9.04 3.53
C ILE A 56 -3.80 9.75 4.44
N ASP A 57 -3.35 10.20 5.61
CA ASP A 57 -4.20 10.82 6.64
C ASP A 57 -5.45 9.99 7.01
N GLY A 58 -5.34 8.66 6.93
CA GLY A 58 -6.43 7.72 7.22
C GLY A 58 -7.40 7.49 6.06
N GLU A 59 -7.27 8.22 4.96
CA GLU A 59 -8.10 8.08 3.77
C GLU A 59 -7.48 7.13 2.75
N PHE A 60 -8.31 6.32 2.09
CA PHE A 60 -7.84 5.41 1.05
C PHE A 60 -7.37 6.20 -0.17
N PHE A 61 -6.07 6.09 -0.48
CA PHE A 61 -5.47 6.77 -1.62
C PHE A 61 -5.55 5.93 -2.90
N GLY A 62 -5.22 4.64 -2.82
CA GLY A 62 -5.23 3.76 -3.98
C GLY A 62 -4.35 2.52 -3.88
N GLY A 63 -4.31 1.77 -4.97
CA GLY A 63 -3.41 0.64 -5.16
C GLY A 63 -2.04 1.04 -5.74
N CYS A 64 -1.25 0.03 -6.14
CA CYS A 64 0.09 0.24 -6.69
C CYS A 64 0.09 1.15 -7.94
N ASP A 65 -0.79 0.90 -8.91
CA ASP A 65 -0.79 1.64 -10.18
C ASP A 65 -1.10 3.13 -9.98
N ILE A 66 -2.09 3.43 -9.12
CA ILE A 66 -2.44 4.82 -8.74
C ILE A 66 -1.25 5.49 -8.07
N THR A 67 -0.58 4.78 -7.15
CA THR A 67 0.60 5.30 -6.45
C THR A 67 1.72 5.66 -7.43
N VAL A 68 2.03 4.78 -8.38
CA VAL A 68 3.05 5.03 -9.41
C VAL A 68 2.70 6.25 -10.25
N VAL A 69 1.47 6.33 -10.75
CA VAL A 69 1.04 7.46 -11.60
C VAL A 69 1.14 8.77 -10.84
N LYS A 70 0.65 8.82 -9.60
CA LYS A 70 0.57 10.05 -8.82
C LYS A 70 1.93 10.62 -8.42
N ILE A 71 2.93 9.76 -8.28
CA ILE A 71 4.31 10.21 -8.03
C ILE A 71 4.94 10.83 -9.26
N LEU A 72 4.68 10.27 -10.44
CA LEU A 72 5.15 10.87 -11.69
C LEU A 72 4.51 12.24 -11.93
N GLU A 73 3.31 12.45 -11.40
CA GLU A 73 2.60 13.73 -11.42
C GLU A 73 2.99 14.69 -10.27
N GLY A 74 3.78 14.24 -9.29
CA GLY A 74 4.23 15.06 -8.14
C GLY A 74 3.17 15.31 -7.06
N PHE A 75 2.19 14.40 -6.89
CA PHE A 75 1.09 14.55 -5.92
C PHE A 75 1.31 13.88 -4.56
N ILE A 76 2.41 13.13 -4.38
CA ILE A 76 2.79 12.46 -3.11
C ILE A 76 4.16 12.97 -2.71
#